data_AF-A0AAD7K1L2-F1
#
_entry.id   AF-A0AAD7K1L2-F1
#
_cell.length_a   1.000
_cell.length_b   1.000
_cell.length_c   1.000
_cell.angle_alpha   90.00
_cell.angle_beta   90.00
_cell.angle_gamma   90.00
#
_symmetry.space_group_name_H-M   'P 1'
#
loop_
_entity.id
_entity.type
_entity.pdbx_description
1 polymer ?
#
loop_
_entity_poly.entity_id
_entity_poly.type
_entity_poly.pdbx_seq_one_letter_code
_entity_poly.pdbx_strand_id
1 'polypeptide(L)'
;AYPDSFQMQSSFIADASFQIFIRLCDQFILLILAHLEHYPNVPFMPWHYGSHFLEHFYGISRSSISDFSFGQLIEMYKHIALRQIILASGQYNVKKEKDSNNGYTFEFVDSKLTPEDIAALKQIPSRVDIDRACETAWNELAALAS
;
A
#
# COMPACT_ATOMS: atom_id res chain seq x y z
N ALA A 1 -7.65 -27.98 3.74
CA ALA A 1 -8.74 -27.42 2.92
C ALA A 1 -9.87 -27.09 3.88
N TYR A 2 -10.08 -25.80 4.15
CA TYR A 2 -11.07 -25.32 5.11
C TYR A 2 -12.44 -25.30 4.42
N PRO A 3 -13.47 -26.00 4.94
CA PRO A 3 -14.79 -26.04 4.31
C PRO A 3 -15.53 -24.71 4.47
N ASP A 4 -16.33 -24.38 3.46
CA ASP A 4 -17.09 -23.14 3.28
C ASP A 4 -18.03 -22.82 4.46
N SER A 5 -17.52 -22.11 5.47
CA SER A 5 -18.26 -21.69 6.65
C SER A 5 -19.10 -20.43 6.44
N PHE A 6 -18.99 -19.79 5.28
CA PHE A 6 -19.79 -18.61 4.92
C PHE A 6 -21.06 -19.02 4.18
N GLN A 7 -22.23 -18.81 4.80
CA GLN A 7 -23.51 -18.89 4.10
C GLN A 7 -23.66 -17.68 3.17
N MET A 8 -23.22 -17.82 1.92
CA MET A 8 -23.31 -16.75 0.93
C MET A 8 -24.76 -16.28 0.67
N GLN A 9 -25.75 -17.12 0.95
CA GLN A 9 -27.18 -16.80 0.79
C GLN A 9 -27.70 -15.71 1.75
N SER A 10 -26.99 -15.40 2.85
CA SER A 10 -27.34 -14.33 3.78
C SER A 10 -26.44 -13.08 3.63
N SER A 11 -25.43 -13.14 2.75
CA SER A 11 -24.51 -12.04 2.50
C SER A 11 -24.97 -11.23 1.28
N PHE A 12 -25.09 -9.90 1.42
CA PHE A 12 -25.42 -9.00 0.30
C PHE A 12 -24.27 -8.81 -0.71
N ILE A 13 -23.22 -9.64 -0.63
CA ILE A 13 -22.01 -9.56 -1.45
C ILE A 13 -22.10 -10.65 -2.53
N ALA A 14 -21.87 -10.25 -3.78
CA ALA A 14 -21.79 -11.19 -4.90
C ALA A 14 -20.63 -12.19 -4.70
N ASP A 15 -20.82 -13.44 -5.13
CA ASP A 15 -19.82 -14.52 -5.01
C ASP A 15 -18.43 -14.11 -5.51
N ALA A 16 -18.38 -13.52 -6.71
CA ALA A 16 -17.14 -13.04 -7.30
C ALA A 16 -16.41 -12.01 -6.41
N SER A 17 -17.16 -11.07 -5.81
CA SER A 17 -16.59 -10.07 -4.91
C SER A 17 -16.09 -10.69 -3.62
N PHE A 18 -16.84 -11.65 -3.06
CA PHE A 18 -16.42 -12.38 -1.87
C PHE A 18 -15.09 -13.12 -2.10
N GLN A 19 -14.97 -13.83 -3.22
CA GLN A 19 -13.72 -14.52 -3.59
C GLN A 19 -12.54 -13.56 -3.75
N ILE A 20 -12.78 -12.35 -4.30
CA ILE A 20 -11.75 -11.31 -4.38
C ILE A 20 -11.31 -10.86 -2.98
N PHE A 21 -12.24 -10.64 -2.06
CA PHE A 21 -11.92 -10.24 -0.68
C PHE A 21 -11.10 -11.31 0.05
N ILE A 22 -11.50 -12.58 -0.05
CA ILE A 22 -10.75 -13.68 0.58
C ILE A 22 -9.33 -13.75 0.04
N ARG A 23 -9.16 -13.69 -1.30
CA ARG A 23 -7.82 -13.65 -1.90
C ARG A 23 -7.02 -12.45 -1.45
N LEU A 24 -7.65 -11.28 -1.32
CA LEU A 24 -6.97 -10.08 -0.85
C LEU A 24 -6.44 -10.27 0.58
N CYS A 25 -7.25 -10.84 1.47
CA CYS A 25 -6.83 -11.18 2.84
C CYS A 25 -5.64 -12.15 2.84
N ASP A 26 -5.69 -13.22 2.06
CA ASP A 26 -4.59 -14.20 1.95
C ASP A 26 -3.29 -13.52 1.48
N GLN A 27 -3.39 -12.66 0.45
CA GLN A 27 -2.23 -11.93 -0.06
C GLN A 27 -1.67 -10.94 0.96
N PHE A 28 -2.52 -10.27 1.74
CA PHE A 28 -2.04 -9.37 2.81
C PHE A 28 -1.27 -10.13 3.90
N ILE A 29 -1.75 -11.31 4.32
CA ILE A 29 -1.04 -12.14 5.29
C ILE A 29 0.31 -12.59 4.73
N LEU A 30 0.34 -13.06 3.48
CA LEU A 30 1.58 -13.44 2.81
C LEU A 30 2.56 -12.27 2.68
N LEU A 31 2.06 -11.07 2.38
CA LEU A 31 2.87 -9.85 2.29
C LEU A 31 3.49 -9.49 3.66
N ILE A 32 2.72 -9.60 4.75
CA ILE A 32 3.23 -9.38 6.11
C ILE A 32 4.35 -10.39 6.43
N LEU A 33 4.13 -11.68 6.14
CA LEU A 33 5.12 -12.73 6.37
C LEU A 33 6.41 -12.49 5.56
N ALA A 34 6.28 -12.16 4.27
CA ALA A 34 7.42 -11.86 3.41
C ALA A 34 8.19 -10.61 3.87
N HIS A 35 7.47 -9.57 4.33
CA HIS A 35 8.09 -8.37 4.87
C HIS A 35 8.88 -8.66 6.14
N LEU A 36 8.33 -9.46 7.05
CA LEU A 36 9.02 -9.90 8.26
C LEU A 36 10.31 -10.67 7.97
N GLU A 37 10.28 -11.52 6.95
CA GLU A 37 11.43 -12.33 6.56
C GLU A 37 12.55 -11.49 5.93
N HIS A 38 12.21 -10.56 5.04
CA HIS A 38 13.19 -9.80 4.27
C HIS A 38 13.58 -8.45 4.88
N TYR A 39 12.71 -7.84 5.68
CA TYR A 39 12.88 -6.48 6.21
C TYR A 39 12.53 -6.38 7.72
N PRO A 40 13.12 -7.22 8.60
CA PRO A 40 12.74 -7.29 10.01
C PRO A 40 12.96 -5.99 10.81
N ASN A 41 13.82 -5.09 10.31
CA ASN A 41 14.13 -3.82 10.97
C ASN A 41 13.32 -2.63 10.41
N VAL A 42 12.52 -2.85 9.36
CA VAL A 42 11.76 -1.81 8.67
C VAL A 42 10.29 -1.90 9.11
N PRO A 43 9.65 -0.79 9.53
CA PRO A 43 8.22 -0.79 9.85
C PRO A 43 7.40 -1.26 8.65
N PHE A 44 6.36 -2.06 8.90
CA PHE A 44 5.44 -2.48 7.85
C PHE A 44 4.45 -1.36 7.55
N MET A 45 4.49 -0.82 6.33
CA MET A 45 3.61 0.26 5.89
C MET A 45 2.81 -0.19 4.66
N PRO A 46 1.58 -0.72 4.82
CA PRO A 46 0.81 -1.30 3.71
C PRO A 46 0.66 -0.37 2.50
N TRP A 47 0.53 0.93 2.74
CA TRP A 47 0.38 1.94 1.69
C TRP A 47 1.62 2.11 0.80
N HIS A 48 2.81 1.69 1.25
CA HIS A 48 4.02 1.67 0.41
C HIS A 48 4.02 0.53 -0.62
N TYR A 49 3.24 -0.53 -0.37
CA TYR A 49 3.09 -1.67 -1.29
C TYR A 49 1.97 -1.47 -2.31
N GLY A 50 1.22 -0.38 -2.23
CA GLY A 50 0.13 -0.05 -3.14
C GLY A 50 0.60 0.52 -4.48
N SER A 51 -0.22 0.37 -5.51
CA SER A 51 -0.01 0.98 -6.84
C SER A 51 -0.41 2.45 -6.93
N HIS A 52 -1.01 3.02 -5.88
CA HIS A 52 -1.58 4.37 -5.91
C HIS A 52 -0.62 5.45 -6.41
N PHE A 53 0.64 5.41 -5.95
CA PHE A 53 1.68 6.32 -6.45
C PHE A 53 1.92 6.15 -7.96
N LEU A 54 1.99 4.90 -8.43
CA LEU A 54 2.21 4.59 -9.84
C LEU A 54 1.02 5.05 -10.70
N GLU A 55 -0.21 4.82 -10.25
CA GLU A 55 -1.43 5.25 -10.95
C GLU A 55 -1.45 6.77 -11.17
N HIS A 56 -1.16 7.54 -10.13
CA HIS A 56 -1.06 9.00 -10.24
C HIS A 56 0.09 9.44 -11.13
N PHE A 57 1.26 8.83 -10.95
CA PHE A 57 2.42 9.14 -11.77
C PHE A 57 2.15 8.86 -13.26
N TYR A 58 1.50 7.75 -13.59
CA TYR A 58 1.07 7.45 -14.97
C TYR A 58 -0.02 8.41 -15.45
N GLY A 59 -0.95 8.81 -14.59
CA GLY A 59 -1.97 9.82 -14.91
C GLY A 59 -1.36 11.17 -15.30
N ILE A 60 -0.41 11.67 -14.50
CA ILE A 60 0.33 12.91 -14.78
C ILE A 60 1.16 12.74 -16.06
N SER A 61 1.85 11.62 -16.21
CA SER A 61 2.69 11.36 -17.38
C SER A 61 1.86 11.36 -18.68
N ARG A 62 0.67 10.75 -18.68
CA ARG A 62 -0.26 10.80 -19.82
C ARG A 62 -0.84 12.18 -20.08
N SER A 63 -1.05 13.00 -19.04
CA SER A 63 -1.51 14.38 -19.22
C SER A 63 -0.47 15.25 -19.93
N SER A 64 0.83 14.91 -19.78
CA SER A 64 1.94 15.61 -20.43
C SER A 64 2.26 15.04 -21.82
N ILE A 65 2.09 13.72 -22.01
CA ILE A 65 2.37 13.01 -23.27
C ILE A 65 1.24 12.01 -23.54
N SER A 66 0.42 12.28 -24.56
CA SER A 66 -0.79 11.49 -24.85
C SER A 66 -0.51 10.01 -25.11
N ASP A 67 0.54 9.70 -25.87
CA ASP A 67 0.98 8.33 -26.20
C ASP A 67 2.19 7.91 -25.37
N PHE A 68 2.02 8.00 -24.05
CA PHE A 68 3.04 7.65 -23.07
C PHE A 68 3.56 6.21 -23.27
N SER A 69 4.84 6.08 -23.62
CA SER A 69 5.54 4.80 -23.78
C SER A 69 6.60 4.56 -22.70
N PHE A 70 7.06 3.32 -22.55
CA PHE A 70 8.14 3.01 -21.61
C PHE A 70 9.45 3.76 -21.91
N GLY A 71 9.76 4.06 -23.18
CA GLY A 71 10.93 4.87 -23.51
C GLY A 71 10.85 6.28 -22.92
N GLN A 72 9.67 6.91 -23.03
CA GLN A 72 9.40 8.25 -22.48
C GLN A 72 9.42 8.24 -20.95
N LEU A 73 8.99 7.15 -20.31
CA LEU A 73 9.15 6.97 -18.86
C LEU A 73 10.62 7.11 -18.44
N ILE A 74 11.52 6.40 -19.13
CA ILE A 74 12.95 6.41 -18.79
C ILE A 74 13.55 7.80 -19.01
N GLU A 75 13.14 8.50 -20.07
CA GLU A 75 13.56 9.89 -20.31
C GLU A 75 13.04 10.84 -19.22
N MET A 76 11.75 10.76 -18.89
CA MET A 76 11.15 11.54 -17.80
C MET A 76 11.86 11.30 -16.47
N TYR A 77 12.19 10.04 -16.15
CA TYR A 77 12.92 9.70 -14.93
C TYR A 77 14.28 10.40 -14.86
N LYS A 78 15.05 10.42 -15.97
CA LYS A 78 16.35 11.12 -16.03
C LYS A 78 16.18 12.61 -15.73
N HIS A 79 15.17 13.26 -16.33
CA HIS A 79 14.89 14.67 -16.09
C HIS A 79 14.46 14.95 -14.65
N ILE A 80 13.60 14.10 -14.08
CA ILE A 80 13.18 14.19 -12.67
C ILE A 80 14.39 14.04 -11.75
N ALA A 81 15.25 13.04 -11.97
CA ALA A 81 16.43 12.79 -11.15
C ALA A 81 17.42 13.98 -11.19
N LEU A 82 17.71 14.52 -12.37
CA LEU A 82 18.56 15.70 -12.52
C LEU A 82 17.96 16.92 -11.80
N ARG A 83 16.65 17.13 -11.93
CA ARG A 83 15.95 18.20 -11.22
C ARG A 83 16.08 18.06 -9.70
N GLN A 84 15.95 16.84 -9.16
CA GLN A 84 16.11 16.59 -7.73
C GLN A 84 17.53 16.91 -7.24
N ILE A 85 18.56 16.54 -8.01
CA ILE A 85 19.96 16.88 -7.70
C ILE A 85 20.16 18.40 -7.66
N ILE A 86 19.64 19.11 -8.66
CA ILE A 86 19.74 20.58 -8.73
C ILE A 86 19.02 21.24 -7.55
N LEU A 87 17.83 20.77 -7.19
CA LEU A 87 17.09 21.29 -6.03
C LEU A 87 17.81 20.99 -4.71
N ALA A 88 18.31 19.77 -4.53
CA ALA A 88 19.06 19.36 -3.34
C ALA A 88 20.38 20.13 -3.19
N SER A 89 20.98 20.60 -4.29
CA SER A 89 22.20 21.42 -4.26
C SER A 89 22.00 22.79 -3.61
N GLY A 90 20.75 23.24 -3.42
CA GLY A 90 20.42 24.55 -2.84
C GLY A 90 20.75 25.75 -3.72
N GLN A 91 21.36 25.53 -4.90
CA GLN A 91 21.76 26.60 -5.82
C GLN A 91 20.62 27.13 -6.70
N TYR A 92 19.44 26.53 -6.59
CA TYR A 92 18.27 26.90 -7.39
C TYR A 92 17.07 27.18 -6.49
N ASN A 93 16.70 28.46 -6.41
CA ASN A 93 15.57 28.91 -5.61
C ASN A 93 14.36 29.16 -6.53
N VAL A 94 13.49 28.16 -6.64
CA VAL A 94 12.26 28.27 -7.45
C VAL A 94 11.35 29.30 -6.78
N LYS A 95 10.94 30.34 -7.51
CA LYS A 95 9.80 31.16 -7.09
C LYS A 95 8.57 30.25 -7.03
N LYS A 96 8.11 29.96 -5.81
CA LYS A 96 6.92 29.13 -5.60
C LYS A 96 5.75 29.76 -6.34
N GLU A 97 5.24 29.09 -7.37
CA GLU A 97 4.01 29.52 -8.04
C GLU A 97 2.82 29.43 -7.08
N LYS A 98 1.77 30.19 -7.37
CA LYS A 98 0.59 30.30 -6.51
C LYS A 98 -0.14 28.95 -6.47
N ASP A 99 -0.06 28.25 -5.33
CA ASP A 99 -0.66 26.93 -5.07
C ASP A 99 -2.21 26.91 -5.09
N SER A 100 -2.88 27.99 -5.49
CA SER A 100 -4.34 28.15 -5.36
C SER A 100 -5.17 27.23 -6.24
N ASN A 101 -4.57 26.49 -7.19
CA ASN A 101 -5.25 25.56 -8.08
C ASN A 101 -4.72 24.11 -8.01
N ASN A 102 -3.81 23.78 -7.09
CA ASN A 102 -3.39 22.39 -6.90
C ASN A 102 -4.46 21.64 -6.09
N GLY A 103 -5.42 21.02 -6.78
CA GLY A 103 -6.37 20.08 -6.16
C GLY A 103 -5.72 18.77 -5.68
N TYR A 104 -4.43 18.58 -5.97
CA TYR A 104 -3.65 17.39 -5.62
C TYR A 104 -2.55 17.75 -4.63
N THR A 105 -2.93 17.95 -3.36
CA THR A 105 -1.95 17.99 -2.27
C THR A 105 -1.63 16.55 -1.90
N PHE A 106 -0.42 16.09 -2.25
CA PHE A 106 0.08 14.81 -1.75
C PHE A 106 0.48 14.99 -0.28
N GLU A 107 -0.45 14.72 0.62
CA GLU A 107 -0.10 14.42 2.00
C GLU A 107 0.47 13.00 2.02
N PHE A 108 1.78 12.88 1.83
CA PHE A 108 2.46 11.64 2.17
C PHE A 108 2.24 11.41 3.66
N VAL A 109 1.49 10.35 4.01
CA VAL A 109 1.10 10.03 5.39
C VAL A 109 2.34 10.04 6.29
N ASP A 110 3.46 9.58 5.76
CA ASP A 110 4.80 9.57 6.36
C ASP A 110 5.24 10.92 6.97
N SER A 111 4.79 12.05 6.42
CA SER A 111 5.10 13.39 6.95
C SER A 111 4.35 13.73 8.25
N LYS A 112 3.32 12.97 8.59
CA LYS A 112 2.49 13.12 9.81
C LYS A 112 2.73 12.02 10.84
N LEU A 113 3.51 10.98 10.50
CA LEU A 113 3.81 9.90 11.44
C LEU A 113 4.74 10.40 12.55
N THR A 114 4.32 10.19 13.79
CA THR A 114 5.17 10.40 14.96
C THR A 114 6.18 9.26 15.10
N PRO A 115 7.31 9.46 15.80
CA PRO A 115 8.23 8.38 16.14
C PRO A 115 7.53 7.21 16.86
N GLU A 116 6.51 7.50 17.66
CA GLU A 116 5.66 6.53 18.34
C GLU A 116 4.87 5.67 17.35
N ASP A 117 4.26 6.28 16.33
CA ASP A 117 3.54 5.56 15.27
C ASP A 117 4.48 4.62 14.50
N ILE A 118 5.69 5.11 14.19
CA ILE A 118 6.72 4.31 13.51
C ILE A 118 7.16 3.14 14.39
N ALA A 119 7.29 3.35 15.70
CA ALA A 119 7.62 2.29 16.64
C ALA A 119 6.49 1.24 16.72
N ALA A 120 5.23 1.66 16.69
CA ALA A 120 4.08 0.75 16.66
C ALA A 120 4.05 -0.07 15.36
N LEU A 121 4.34 0.52 14.21
CA LEU A 121 4.40 -0.18 12.91
C LEU A 121 5.57 -1.17 12.78
N LYS A 122 6.55 -1.10 13.68
CA LYS A 122 7.60 -2.13 13.82
C LYS A 122 7.13 -3.35 14.63
N GLN A 123 6.09 -3.20 15.44
CA GLN A 123 5.50 -4.29 16.23
C GLN A 123 4.55 -5.11 15.35
N ILE A 124 5.13 -5.93 14.48
CA ILE A 124 4.40 -6.79 13.55
C ILE A 124 4.20 -8.16 14.23
N PRO A 125 3.00 -8.77 14.13
CA PRO A 125 2.74 -10.07 14.75
C PRO A 125 3.71 -11.13 14.22
N SER A 126 4.27 -11.94 15.13
CA SER A 126 5.11 -13.06 14.71
C SER A 126 4.25 -14.14 14.06
N ARG A 127 4.89 -15.08 13.34
CA ARG A 127 4.17 -16.21 12.76
C ARG A 127 3.37 -17.02 13.79
N VAL A 128 3.91 -17.15 15.00
CA VAL A 128 3.23 -17.83 16.11
C VAL A 128 1.98 -17.06 16.55
N ASP A 129 2.02 -15.73 16.54
CA ASP A 129 0.87 -14.90 16.89
C ASP A 129 -0.23 -14.99 15.82
N ILE A 130 0.17 -15.06 14.55
CA ILE A 130 -0.76 -15.28 13.42
C ILE A 130 -1.41 -16.66 13.52
N ASP A 131 -0.63 -17.72 13.74
CA ASP A 131 -1.15 -19.08 13.88
C ASP A 131 -2.15 -19.18 15.05
N ARG A 132 -1.82 -18.57 16.20
CA ARG A 132 -2.72 -18.50 17.37
C ARG A 132 -4.02 -17.73 17.07
N ALA A 133 -3.94 -16.65 16.30
CA ALA A 133 -5.11 -15.88 15.89
C ALA A 133 -6.02 -16.73 14.97
N CYS A 134 -5.44 -17.51 14.05
CA CYS A 134 -6.18 -18.45 13.22
C CYS A 134 -6.88 -19.54 14.04
N GLU A 135 -6.21 -20.11 15.03
CA GLU A 135 -6.81 -21.10 15.94
C GLU A 135 -7.98 -20.50 16.74
N THR A 136 -7.82 -19.28 17.24
CA THR A 136 -8.88 -18.58 17.99
C THR A 136 -10.11 -18.32 17.11
N ALA A 137 -9.90 -17.78 15.91
CA ALA A 137 -10.98 -17.52 14.96
C ALA A 137 -11.73 -18.81 14.56
N TRP A 138 -11.00 -19.93 14.44
CA TRP A 138 -11.62 -21.23 14.17
C TRP A 138 -12.49 -21.72 15.32
N ASN A 139 -12.02 -21.58 16.57
CA ASN A 139 -12.77 -21.99 17.75
C ASN A 139 -14.05 -21.16 17.92
N GLU A 140 -13.99 -19.86 17.66
CA GLU A 140 -15.17 -18.98 17.66
C GLU A 140 -16.18 -19.39 16.60
N LEU A 141 -15.70 -19.68 15.39
CA LEU A 141 -16.56 -20.12 14.29
C LEU A 141 -17.22 -21.48 14.60
N ALA A 142 -16.48 -22.41 15.18
CA ALA A 142 -17.02 -23.70 15.61
C ALA A 142 -18.11 -23.54 16.68
N ALA A 143 -17.94 -22.59 17.61
CA ALA A 143 -18.92 -22.27 18.65
C ALA A 143 -20.19 -21.57 18.10
N LEU A 144 -20.07 -20.80 17.02
CA LEU A 144 -21.21 -20.18 16.34
C LEU A 144 -22.00 -21.17 15.47
N ALA A 145 -21.35 -22.26 15.05
CA ALA A 145 -21.96 -23.31 14.23
C ALA A 145 -22.62 -24.44 15.04
N SER A 146 -22.40 -24.48 16.37
CA SER A 146 -23.03 -25.42 17.32
C SER A 146 -24.28 -24.84 17.97
#